data_AF-A0AAV8EAS3-F1
#
_entry.id   AF-A0AAV8EAS3-F1
#
_cell.length_a   1.000
_cell.length_b   1.000
_cell.length_c   1.000
_cell.angle_alpha   90.00
_cell.angle_beta   90.00
_cell.angle_gamma   90.00
#
_symmetry.space_group_name_H-M   'P 1'
#
loop_
_entity.id
_entity.type
_entity.pdbx_description
1 polymer ?
#
loop_
_entity_poly.entity_id
_entity_poly.type
_entity_poly.pdbx_seq_one_letter_code
_entity_poly.pdbx_strand_id
1 'polypeptide(L)'
;MQRLEIDEIDLPDVNNQLAVVEYITDLYNFYKQQQHVRRPMDYMEKQAEINVRLRATAIKWTIAAHFKLGLSRETLYLAVYIIDRYLTLVYVDDFMEVLCFQHTEESIIRMEKAILNKLEWYLTVPTAFMFLVRFVKAAKANKKLENMIYFYGELGLMEYTLIRYCPCMVAAAAVYAANCTLRKSSLWTDTLQRHTSYSESDVL
;
A
#
# COMPACT_ATOMS: atom_id res chain seq x y z
N MET A 1 -18.28 5.53 34.01
CA MET A 1 -17.73 5.71 32.65
C MET A 1 -16.31 5.14 32.68
N GLN A 2 -16.13 3.87 32.29
CA GLN A 2 -14.79 3.26 32.23
C GLN A 2 -14.03 3.94 31.09
N ARG A 3 -12.89 4.56 31.39
CA ARG A 3 -11.89 4.88 30.36
C ARG A 3 -11.49 3.54 29.75
N LEU A 4 -11.78 3.32 28.47
CA LEU A 4 -11.20 2.19 27.74
C LEU A 4 -9.68 2.38 27.78
N GLU A 5 -9.00 1.41 28.37
CA GLU A 5 -7.54 1.34 28.42
C GLU A 5 -7.07 1.25 26.96
N ILE A 6 -6.29 2.24 26.50
CA ILE A 6 -5.73 2.21 25.15
C ILE A 6 -4.69 1.10 25.15
N ASP A 7 -4.90 0.09 24.32
CA ASP A 7 -4.02 -1.07 24.29
C ASP A 7 -2.62 -0.70 23.80
N GLU A 8 -1.59 -1.14 24.51
CA GLU A 8 -0.22 -1.10 24.01
C GLU A 8 -0.01 -2.23 22.99
N ILE A 9 -0.27 -1.93 21.72
CA ILE A 9 -0.27 -2.91 20.61
C ILE A 9 1.12 -3.50 20.30
N ASP A 10 2.18 -2.88 20.81
CA ASP A 10 3.58 -3.23 20.53
C ASP A 10 4.23 -4.05 21.67
N LEU A 11 3.52 -4.29 22.78
CA LEU A 11 3.99 -5.13 23.90
C LEU A 11 4.51 -6.52 23.48
N PRO A 12 3.86 -7.25 22.56
CA PRO A 12 4.34 -8.57 22.15
C PRO A 12 5.73 -8.56 21.49
N ASP A 13 6.16 -7.40 20.99
CA ASP A 13 7.39 -7.24 20.21
C ASP A 13 8.55 -6.64 21.02
N VAL A 14 8.37 -6.35 22.31
CA VAL A 14 9.40 -5.68 23.15
C VAL A 14 10.73 -6.45 23.20
N ASN A 15 10.67 -7.78 23.11
CA ASN A 15 11.87 -8.63 23.10
C ASN A 15 12.41 -8.90 21.67
N ASN A 16 11.74 -8.41 20.64
CA ASN A 16 12.16 -8.55 19.25
C ASN A 16 13.01 -7.35 18.84
N GLN A 17 14.33 -7.54 18.82
CA GLN A 17 15.28 -6.48 18.41
C GLN A 17 15.02 -5.97 16.97
N LEU A 18 14.41 -6.79 16.10
CA LEU A 18 14.06 -6.39 14.73
C LEU A 18 12.78 -5.55 14.66
N ALA A 19 11.96 -5.53 15.72
CA ALA A 19 10.75 -4.72 15.77
C ALA A 19 11.03 -3.27 16.15
N VAL A 20 12.18 -3.00 16.76
CA VAL A 20 12.69 -1.64 17.02
C VAL A 20 11.62 -0.77 17.72
N VAL A 21 11.00 -1.36 18.76
CA VAL A 21 9.76 -0.85 19.39
C VAL A 21 9.94 0.57 19.92
N GLU A 22 11.12 0.89 20.43
CA GLU A 22 11.41 2.22 20.98
C GLU A 22 11.37 3.35 19.93
N TYR A 23 11.51 3.03 18.63
CA TYR A 23 11.43 4.02 17.54
C TYR A 23 10.11 3.98 16.77
N ILE A 24 9.18 3.07 17.12
CA ILE A 24 8.00 2.82 16.27
C ILE A 24 7.11 4.06 16.15
N THR A 25 6.98 4.85 17.21
CA THR A 25 6.20 6.09 17.18
C THR A 25 6.80 7.10 16.21
N ASP A 26 8.11 7.32 16.29
CA ASP A 26 8.82 8.25 15.40
C ASP A 26 8.83 7.78 13.95
N LEU A 27 8.98 6.47 13.74
CA LEU A 27 8.93 5.84 12.42
C LEU A 27 7.58 6.09 11.73
N TYR A 28 6.47 5.85 12.43
CA TYR A 28 5.14 6.06 11.85
C TYR A 28 4.77 7.53 11.70
N ASN A 29 5.30 8.41 12.56
CA ASN A 29 5.21 9.86 12.36
C ASN A 29 5.96 10.29 11.09
N PHE A 30 7.17 9.78 10.88
CA PHE A 30 7.94 10.00 9.66
C PHE A 30 7.21 9.46 8.42
N TYR A 31 6.68 8.23 8.46
CA TYR A 31 5.89 7.68 7.37
C TYR A 31 4.66 8.52 7.05
N LYS A 32 3.95 9.03 8.06
CA LYS A 32 2.80 9.92 7.83
C LYS A 32 3.18 11.23 7.15
N GLN A 33 4.35 11.78 7.43
CA GLN A 33 4.85 12.98 6.76
C GLN A 33 5.28 12.67 5.32
N GLN A 34 5.99 11.56 5.11
CA GLN A 34 6.57 11.20 3.82
C GLN A 34 5.57 10.61 2.83
N GLN A 35 4.42 10.09 3.26
CA GLN A 35 3.44 9.45 2.36
C GLN A 35 2.87 10.39 1.28
N HIS A 36 2.96 11.71 1.49
CA HIS A 36 2.53 12.72 0.54
C HIS A 36 3.64 13.11 -0.44
N VAL A 37 4.90 12.82 -0.10
CA VAL A 37 6.07 13.16 -0.90
C VAL A 37 6.13 12.22 -2.09
N ARG A 38 6.18 12.79 -3.30
CA ARG A 38 6.28 12.06 -4.59
C ARG A 38 5.18 11.02 -4.80
N ARG A 39 4.01 11.19 -4.19
CA ARG A 39 2.83 10.33 -4.38
C ARG A 39 2.39 10.36 -5.85
N PRO A 40 2.04 9.20 -6.46
CA PRO A 40 1.33 9.18 -7.73
C PRO A 40 0.10 10.08 -7.70
N MET A 41 -0.14 10.80 -8.79
CA MET A 41 -1.32 11.65 -8.97
C MET A 41 -2.18 11.06 -10.08
N ASP A 42 -3.40 11.57 -10.25
CA ASP A 42 -4.24 11.17 -11.38
C ASP A 42 -3.49 11.48 -12.69
N TYR A 43 -3.24 10.42 -13.47
CA TYR A 43 -2.42 10.43 -14.68
C TYR A 43 -3.16 9.87 -15.89
N MET A 44 -4.36 9.29 -15.70
CA MET A 44 -5.08 8.64 -16.81
C MET A 44 -5.51 9.64 -17.87
N GLU A 45 -5.91 10.86 -17.50
CA GLU A 45 -6.28 11.90 -18.47
C GLU A 45 -5.12 12.33 -19.37
N LYS A 46 -3.87 12.12 -18.92
CA LYS A 46 -2.66 12.47 -19.67
C LYS A 46 -2.22 11.37 -20.62
N GLN A 47 -2.61 10.13 -20.38
CA GLN A 47 -2.16 8.99 -21.17
C GLN A 47 -3.06 8.81 -22.40
N ALA A 48 -2.47 8.76 -23.60
CA ALA A 48 -3.23 8.53 -24.83
C ALA A 48 -3.61 7.05 -25.00
N GLU A 49 -2.66 6.15 -24.74
CA GLU A 49 -2.80 4.71 -25.01
C GLU A 49 -3.08 3.87 -23.75
N ILE A 50 -2.86 4.44 -22.56
CA ILE A 50 -3.12 3.76 -21.28
C ILE A 50 -4.48 4.15 -20.75
N ASN A 51 -5.26 3.14 -20.37
CA ASN A 51 -6.49 3.33 -19.61
C ASN A 51 -6.50 2.49 -18.33
N VAL A 52 -7.49 2.73 -17.48
CA VAL A 52 -7.68 2.07 -16.18
C VAL A 52 -7.72 0.54 -16.31
N ARG A 53 -8.31 0.00 -17.39
CA ARG A 53 -8.38 -1.45 -17.62
C ARG A 53 -7.01 -2.06 -17.92
N LEU A 54 -6.21 -1.38 -18.74
CA LEU A 54 -4.83 -1.82 -19.03
C LEU A 54 -3.98 -1.81 -17.75
N ARG A 55 -4.06 -0.75 -16.94
CA ARG A 55 -3.41 -0.69 -15.62
C ARG A 55 -3.85 -1.85 -14.71
N ALA A 56 -5.15 -2.12 -14.62
CA ALA A 56 -5.65 -3.22 -13.78
C ALA A 56 -5.13 -4.59 -14.26
N THR A 57 -4.98 -4.76 -15.57
CA THR A 57 -4.43 -5.98 -16.17
C THR A 57 -2.93 -6.12 -15.85
N ALA A 58 -2.19 -5.02 -15.94
CA ALA A 58 -0.79 -4.93 -15.51
C ALA A 58 -0.59 -5.40 -14.06
N ILE A 59 -1.34 -4.79 -13.14
CA ILE A 59 -1.24 -5.08 -11.71
C ILE A 59 -1.67 -6.51 -11.41
N LYS A 60 -2.70 -7.02 -12.10
CA LYS A 60 -3.08 -8.43 -12.01
C LYS A 60 -1.92 -9.36 -12.39
N TRP A 61 -1.18 -9.05 -13.44
CA TRP A 61 0.01 -9.83 -13.82
C TRP A 61 1.15 -9.66 -12.81
N THR A 62 1.36 -8.45 -12.28
CA THR A 62 2.34 -8.20 -11.21
C THR A 62 2.01 -9.03 -9.96
N ILE A 63 0.75 -9.10 -9.56
CA ILE A 63 0.28 -9.94 -8.44
C ILE A 63 0.56 -11.42 -8.74
N ALA A 64 0.22 -11.89 -9.93
CA ALA A 64 0.48 -13.28 -10.33
C ALA A 64 1.99 -13.62 -10.31
N ALA A 65 2.84 -12.71 -10.80
CA ALA A 65 4.29 -12.86 -10.77
C ALA A 65 4.82 -12.86 -9.33
N HIS A 66 4.36 -11.94 -8.48
CA HIS A 66 4.68 -11.88 -7.06
C HIS A 66 4.43 -13.22 -6.35
N PHE A 67 3.24 -13.82 -6.56
CA PHE A 67 2.92 -15.13 -5.99
C PHE A 67 3.78 -16.25 -6.57
N LYS A 68 3.96 -16.27 -7.90
CA LYS A 68 4.74 -17.31 -8.58
C LYS A 68 6.21 -17.33 -8.13
N LEU A 69 6.77 -16.16 -7.82
CA LEU A 69 8.16 -15.99 -7.40
C LEU A 69 8.34 -16.05 -5.87
N GLY A 70 7.25 -16.16 -5.10
CA GLY A 70 7.33 -16.18 -3.63
C GLY A 70 7.89 -14.89 -3.02
N LEU A 71 7.65 -13.75 -3.66
CA LEU A 71 8.13 -12.45 -3.17
C LEU A 71 7.34 -11.98 -1.95
N SER A 72 7.88 -11.02 -1.20
CA SER A 72 7.19 -10.43 -0.05
C SER A 72 6.12 -9.41 -0.49
N ARG A 73 5.13 -9.13 0.38
CA ARG A 73 4.06 -8.17 0.07
C ARG A 73 4.60 -6.75 -0.08
N GLU A 74 5.63 -6.41 0.69
CA GLU A 74 6.38 -5.16 0.57
C GLU A 74 6.83 -4.96 -0.88
N THR A 75 7.39 -6.00 -1.52
CA THR A 75 7.82 -5.96 -2.92
C THR A 75 6.66 -5.72 -3.87
N LEU A 76 5.50 -6.35 -3.66
CA LEU A 76 4.32 -6.13 -4.49
C LEU A 76 3.84 -4.67 -4.41
N TYR A 77 3.67 -4.15 -3.19
CA TYR A 77 3.18 -2.78 -2.99
C TYR A 77 4.18 -1.75 -3.53
N LEU A 78 5.49 -1.99 -3.34
CA LEU A 78 6.53 -1.13 -3.89
C LEU A 78 6.55 -1.17 -5.42
N ALA A 79 6.42 -2.35 -6.04
CA ALA A 79 6.38 -2.48 -7.49
C ALA A 79 5.20 -1.71 -8.10
N VAL A 80 3.99 -1.87 -7.56
CA VAL A 80 2.81 -1.12 -8.03
C VAL A 80 3.02 0.39 -7.85
N TYR A 81 3.57 0.81 -6.73
CA TYR A 81 3.87 2.22 -6.49
C TYR A 81 4.88 2.80 -7.48
N ILE A 82 5.94 2.05 -7.83
CA ILE A 82 6.93 2.43 -8.85
C ILE A 82 6.26 2.58 -10.21
N ILE A 83 5.39 1.62 -10.59
CA ILE A 83 4.63 1.68 -11.86
C ILE A 83 3.79 2.96 -11.91
N ASP A 84 2.95 3.21 -10.90
CA ASP A 84 2.06 4.37 -10.89
C ASP A 84 2.83 5.71 -10.88
N ARG A 85 3.95 5.78 -10.15
CA ARG A 85 4.81 6.97 -10.16
C ARG A 85 5.46 7.21 -11.51
N TYR A 86 5.95 6.15 -12.15
CA TYR A 86 6.57 6.27 -13.46
C TYR A 86 5.54 6.78 -14.49
N LEU A 87 4.34 6.20 -14.50
CA LEU A 87 3.24 6.60 -15.38
C LEU A 87 2.67 7.99 -15.07
N THR A 88 2.87 8.49 -13.85
CA THR A 88 2.56 9.90 -13.52
C THR A 88 3.48 10.88 -14.25
N LEU A 89 4.72 10.47 -14.53
CA LEU A 89 5.79 11.35 -15.02
C LEU A 89 6.15 11.14 -16.50
N VAL A 90 5.69 10.04 -17.10
CA VAL A 90 6.05 9.63 -18.46
C VAL A 90 4.79 9.28 -19.24
N TYR A 91 4.69 9.89 -20.43
CA TYR A 91 3.73 9.50 -21.45
C TYR A 91 4.26 8.26 -22.15
N VAL A 92 3.43 7.23 -22.22
CA VAL A 92 3.85 5.94 -22.76
C VAL A 92 2.98 5.61 -23.97
N ASP A 93 3.63 5.46 -25.12
CA ASP A 93 2.98 5.12 -26.38
C ASP A 93 2.71 3.61 -26.51
N ASP A 94 3.53 2.76 -25.88
CA ASP A 94 3.26 1.31 -25.75
C ASP A 94 3.44 0.84 -24.29
N PHE A 95 2.33 0.62 -23.60
CA PHE A 95 2.35 0.20 -22.21
C PHE A 95 2.89 -1.21 -22.00
N MET A 96 2.78 -2.07 -23.02
CA MET A 96 3.27 -3.45 -22.94
C MET A 96 4.80 -3.49 -22.94
N GLU A 97 5.46 -2.50 -23.53
CA GLU A 97 6.91 -2.32 -23.44
C GLU A 97 7.34 -1.99 -21.99
N VAL A 98 6.62 -1.08 -21.32
CA VAL A 98 6.91 -0.70 -19.91
C VAL A 98 6.71 -1.86 -18.96
N LEU A 99 5.66 -2.64 -19.16
CA LEU A 99 5.39 -3.87 -18.40
C LEU A 99 6.19 -5.07 -18.90
N CYS A 100 7.13 -4.82 -19.80
CA CYS A 100 8.15 -5.75 -20.17
C CYS A 100 7.66 -6.93 -21.06
N PHE A 101 6.37 -7.15 -21.33
CA PHE A 101 5.83 -8.35 -22.02
C PHE A 101 6.44 -8.75 -23.39
N GLN A 102 7.17 -7.87 -24.07
CA GLN A 102 7.91 -8.18 -25.29
C GLN A 102 9.42 -8.18 -24.97
N HIS A 103 10.03 -9.35 -24.75
CA HIS A 103 11.33 -9.42 -24.05
C HIS A 103 12.54 -9.84 -24.88
N THR A 104 13.56 -8.97 -24.86
CA THR A 104 14.99 -9.31 -24.82
C THR A 104 15.59 -8.78 -23.50
N GLU A 105 16.70 -9.37 -23.02
CA GLU A 105 17.41 -8.92 -21.80
C GLU A 105 17.79 -7.43 -21.87
N GLU A 106 18.22 -6.98 -23.05
CA GLU A 106 18.57 -5.59 -23.31
C GLU A 106 17.40 -4.62 -23.09
N SER A 107 16.18 -5.04 -23.45
CA SER A 107 14.98 -4.21 -23.27
C SER A 107 14.65 -4.01 -21.79
N ILE A 108 14.80 -5.08 -20.99
CA ILE A 108 14.57 -5.03 -19.54
C ILE A 108 15.55 -4.06 -18.88
N ILE A 109 16.85 -4.18 -19.17
CA ILE A 109 17.90 -3.32 -18.60
C ILE A 109 17.69 -1.85 -19.02
N ARG A 110 17.25 -1.61 -20.27
CA ARG A 110 16.94 -0.27 -20.77
C ARG A 110 15.78 0.34 -19.97
N MET A 111 14.71 -0.42 -19.78
CA MET A 111 13.52 0.02 -19.05
C MET A 111 13.82 0.27 -17.57
N GLU A 112 14.58 -0.62 -16.92
CA GLU A 112 15.02 -0.46 -15.54
C GLU A 112 15.76 0.86 -15.34
N LYS A 113 16.77 1.13 -16.19
CA LYS A 113 17.52 2.40 -16.16
C LYS A 113 16.62 3.61 -16.38
N ALA A 114 15.67 3.53 -17.33
CA ALA A 114 14.73 4.60 -17.60
C ALA A 114 13.83 4.90 -16.40
N ILE A 115 13.28 3.87 -15.74
CA ILE A 115 12.49 4.01 -14.52
C ILE A 115 13.32 4.65 -13.41
N LEU A 116 14.50 4.11 -13.11
CA LEU A 116 15.36 4.59 -12.03
C LEU A 116 15.75 6.06 -12.21
N ASN A 117 16.17 6.43 -13.43
CA ASN A 117 16.53 7.81 -13.75
C ASN A 117 15.34 8.74 -13.66
N LYS A 118 14.16 8.33 -14.16
CA LYS A 118 12.96 9.16 -14.12
C LYS A 118 12.44 9.37 -12.71
N LEU A 119 12.58 8.37 -11.84
CA LEU A 119 12.21 8.47 -10.43
C LEU A 119 13.29 9.12 -9.56
N GLU A 120 14.41 9.53 -10.16
CA GLU A 120 15.58 10.11 -9.48
C GLU A 120 16.08 9.21 -8.35
N TRP A 121 16.04 7.89 -8.54
CA TRP A 121 16.44 6.89 -7.55
C TRP A 121 15.64 6.91 -6.23
N TYR A 122 14.56 7.69 -6.17
CA TYR A 122 13.69 7.82 -5.01
C TYR A 122 12.65 6.69 -5.01
N LEU A 123 13.05 5.49 -4.60
CA LEU A 123 12.18 4.31 -4.59
C LEU A 123 11.51 4.08 -3.24
N THR A 124 12.18 4.40 -2.15
CA THR A 124 11.72 4.09 -0.78
C THR A 124 10.74 5.14 -0.29
N VAL A 125 9.46 4.76 -0.29
CA VAL A 125 8.36 5.59 0.22
C VAL A 125 7.44 4.76 1.13
N PRO A 126 6.65 5.40 2.00
CA PRO A 126 5.65 4.69 2.77
C PRO A 126 4.52 4.17 1.85
N THR A 127 4.47 2.87 1.62
CA THR A 127 3.35 2.23 0.92
C THR A 127 2.22 1.92 1.90
N ALA A 128 1.01 1.64 1.38
CA ALA A 128 -0.13 1.28 2.23
C ALA A 128 0.17 0.05 3.10
N PHE A 129 0.99 -0.88 2.60
CA PHE A 129 1.42 -2.05 3.34
C PHE A 129 2.11 -1.72 4.68
N MET A 130 2.97 -0.69 4.70
CA MET A 130 3.66 -0.27 5.93
C MET A 130 2.66 0.15 7.03
N PHE A 131 1.55 0.78 6.64
CA PHE A 131 0.46 1.15 7.55
C PHE A 131 -0.41 -0.05 7.92
N LEU A 132 -0.70 -0.94 6.96
CA LEU A 132 -1.47 -2.16 7.21
C LEU A 132 -0.85 -3.02 8.33
N VAL A 133 0.47 -3.19 8.33
CA VAL A 133 1.17 -3.97 9.37
C VAL A 133 0.85 -3.43 10.78
N ARG A 134 0.83 -2.11 10.97
CA ARG A 134 0.47 -1.50 12.26
C ARG A 134 -1.02 -1.55 12.55
N PHE A 135 -1.86 -1.36 11.54
CA PHE A 135 -3.31 -1.34 11.74
C PHE A 135 -3.89 -2.73 11.99
N VAL A 136 -3.27 -3.79 11.48
CA VAL A 136 -3.58 -5.19 11.83
C VAL A 136 -3.37 -5.43 13.33
N LYS A 137 -2.27 -4.92 13.91
CA LYS A 137 -2.02 -4.98 15.36
C LYS A 137 -3.06 -4.19 16.15
N ALA A 138 -3.34 -2.95 15.72
CA ALA A 138 -4.34 -2.09 16.34
C ALA A 138 -5.76 -2.66 16.29
N ALA A 139 -6.08 -3.42 15.24
CA ALA A 139 -7.34 -4.14 15.11
C ALA A 139 -7.42 -5.41 15.98
N LYS A 140 -6.34 -5.78 16.70
CA LYS A 140 -6.19 -7.06 17.42
C LYS A 140 -6.61 -8.24 16.53
N ALA A 141 -6.15 -8.21 15.28
CA ALA A 141 -6.63 -9.13 14.27
C ALA A 141 -6.19 -10.57 14.57
N ASN A 142 -7.15 -11.49 14.54
CA ASN A 142 -6.83 -12.91 14.40
C ASN A 142 -6.47 -13.23 12.94
N LYS A 143 -5.97 -14.44 12.66
CA LYS A 143 -5.49 -14.78 11.32
C LYS A 143 -6.53 -14.60 10.21
N LYS A 144 -7.81 -14.84 10.52
CA LYS A 144 -8.92 -14.65 9.57
C LYS A 144 -9.12 -13.17 9.22
N LEU A 145 -9.13 -12.29 10.21
CA LEU A 145 -9.24 -10.85 10.00
C LEU A 145 -8.00 -10.29 9.30
N GLU A 146 -6.80 -10.70 9.74
CA GLU A 146 -5.53 -10.32 9.10
C GLU A 146 -5.54 -10.64 7.59
N ASN A 147 -5.89 -11.87 7.22
CA ASN A 147 -5.97 -12.26 5.80
C ASN A 147 -7.01 -11.44 5.03
N MET A 148 -8.14 -11.10 5.65
CA MET A 148 -9.17 -10.25 5.03
C MET A 148 -8.68 -8.80 4.84
N ILE A 149 -7.96 -8.25 5.80
CA ILE A 149 -7.35 -6.92 5.71
C ILE A 149 -6.35 -6.88 4.55
N TYR A 150 -5.45 -7.86 4.46
CA TYR A 150 -4.49 -7.91 3.36
C TYR A 150 -5.17 -8.12 2.00
N PHE A 151 -6.24 -8.93 1.95
CA PHE A 151 -7.04 -9.08 0.74
C PHE A 151 -7.63 -7.75 0.25
N TYR A 152 -8.24 -6.96 1.15
CA TYR A 152 -8.77 -5.64 0.77
C TYR A 152 -7.66 -4.65 0.40
N GLY A 153 -6.50 -4.71 1.06
CA GLY A 153 -5.34 -3.91 0.68
C GLY A 153 -4.84 -4.23 -0.74
N GLU A 154 -4.73 -5.52 -1.08
CA GLU A 154 -4.31 -5.98 -2.41
C GLU A 154 -5.37 -5.68 -3.47
N LEU A 155 -6.66 -5.83 -3.14
CA LEU A 155 -7.76 -5.40 -4.02
C LEU A 155 -7.68 -3.90 -4.31
N GLY A 156 -7.30 -3.10 -3.32
CA GLY A 156 -7.10 -1.66 -3.47
C GLY A 156 -5.98 -1.29 -4.44
N LEU A 157 -4.97 -2.14 -4.64
CA LEU A 157 -3.94 -1.89 -5.65
C LEU A 157 -4.52 -1.89 -7.08
N MET A 158 -5.52 -2.75 -7.33
CA MET A 158 -6.18 -2.86 -8.64
C MET A 158 -7.13 -1.69 -8.90
N GLU A 159 -7.73 -1.13 -7.86
CA GLU A 159 -8.72 -0.05 -7.97
C GLU A 159 -8.05 1.31 -8.20
N TYR A 160 -8.12 1.81 -9.44
CA TYR A 160 -7.41 3.03 -9.82
C TYR A 160 -7.88 4.27 -9.05
N THR A 161 -9.17 4.35 -8.73
CA THR A 161 -9.73 5.52 -8.02
C THR A 161 -9.06 5.76 -6.67
N LEU A 162 -8.47 4.73 -6.05
CA LEU A 162 -7.78 4.84 -4.78
C LEU A 162 -6.45 5.59 -4.83
N ILE A 163 -5.90 5.86 -6.03
CA ILE A 163 -4.70 6.70 -6.21
C ILE A 163 -4.85 8.10 -5.61
N ARG A 164 -6.09 8.58 -5.48
CA ARG A 164 -6.44 9.90 -4.93
C ARG A 164 -6.26 9.99 -3.42
N TYR A 165 -6.24 8.86 -2.72
CA TYR A 165 -6.09 8.79 -1.27
C TYR A 165 -4.63 8.54 -0.87
N CYS A 166 -4.26 8.92 0.35
CA CYS A 166 -2.92 8.64 0.86
C CYS A 166 -2.80 7.18 1.32
N PRO A 167 -1.59 6.61 1.32
CA PRO A 167 -1.34 5.23 1.76
C PRO A 167 -1.96 4.85 3.12
N CYS A 168 -1.91 5.74 4.13
CA CYS A 168 -2.51 5.43 5.43
C CYS A 168 -4.03 5.41 5.40
N MET A 169 -4.68 6.25 4.58
CA MET A 169 -6.13 6.22 4.41
C MET A 169 -6.59 4.92 3.75
N VAL A 170 -5.90 4.49 2.68
CA VAL A 170 -6.19 3.21 2.00
C VAL A 170 -6.05 2.02 2.97
N ALA A 171 -5.01 2.03 3.81
CA ALA A 171 -4.82 1.00 4.82
C ALA A 171 -5.92 1.00 5.89
N ALA A 172 -6.36 2.18 6.34
CA ALA A 172 -7.44 2.32 7.31
C ALA A 172 -8.79 1.83 6.74
N ALA A 173 -9.09 2.21 5.49
CA ALA A 173 -10.28 1.75 4.77
C ALA A 173 -10.29 0.23 4.57
N ALA A 174 -9.14 -0.39 4.28
CA ALA A 174 -9.04 -1.85 4.18
C ALA A 174 -9.36 -2.56 5.51
N VAL A 175 -8.92 -1.98 6.64
CA VAL A 175 -9.27 -2.50 7.99
C VAL A 175 -10.76 -2.37 8.25
N TYR A 176 -11.34 -1.22 7.96
CA TYR A 176 -12.77 -0.98 8.13
C TYR A 176 -13.62 -1.93 7.27
N ALA A 177 -13.30 -2.06 5.98
CA ALA A 177 -13.96 -2.98 5.06
C ALA A 177 -13.88 -4.44 5.55
N ALA A 178 -12.71 -4.88 6.04
CA ALA A 178 -12.55 -6.21 6.59
C ALA A 178 -13.40 -6.47 7.84
N ASN A 179 -13.50 -5.47 8.74
CA ASN A 179 -14.35 -5.54 9.92
C ASN A 179 -15.84 -5.63 9.55
N CYS A 180 -16.29 -4.85 8.57
CA CYS A 180 -17.65 -4.90 8.02
C CYS A 180 -17.96 -6.28 7.43
N THR A 181 -17.07 -6.80 6.57
CA THR A 181 -17.25 -8.11 5.91
C THR A 181 -17.30 -9.27 6.89
N LEU A 182 -16.52 -9.20 7.97
CA LEU A 182 -16.54 -10.20 9.04
C LEU A 182 -17.57 -9.94 10.13
N ARG A 183 -18.42 -8.92 9.97
CA ARG A 183 -19.50 -8.55 10.91
C ARG A 183 -19.01 -8.41 12.35
N LYS A 184 -17.88 -7.71 12.54
CA LYS A 184 -17.38 -7.40 13.88
C LYS A 184 -18.39 -6.55 14.63
N SER A 185 -18.52 -6.81 15.94
CA SER A 185 -19.42 -6.04 16.81
C SER A 185 -18.96 -4.58 16.99
N SER A 186 -17.65 -4.35 16.99
CA SER A 186 -17.02 -3.04 16.97
C SER A 186 -16.25 -2.90 15.67
N LEU A 187 -16.72 -2.03 14.76
CA LEU A 187 -16.09 -1.82 13.44
C LEU A 187 -14.86 -0.91 13.54
N TRP A 188 -14.92 0.08 14.44
CA TRP A 188 -13.84 1.01 14.72
C TRP A 188 -13.68 1.16 16.24
N THR A 189 -12.50 0.89 16.77
CA THR A 189 -12.20 0.96 18.22
C THR A 189 -11.38 2.20 18.54
N ASP A 190 -11.37 2.62 19.81
CA ASP A 190 -10.51 3.74 20.27
C ASP A 190 -9.02 3.48 19.97
N THR A 191 -8.57 2.22 20.08
CA THR A 191 -7.22 1.79 19.70
C THR A 191 -6.98 2.02 18.21
N LEU A 192 -7.92 1.65 17.32
CA LEU A 192 -7.81 1.92 15.89
C LEU A 192 -7.78 3.43 15.62
N GLN A 193 -8.67 4.21 16.22
CA GLN A 193 -8.69 5.66 16.06
C GLN A 193 -7.37 6.31 16.51
N ARG A 194 -6.81 5.87 17.65
CA ARG A 194 -5.52 6.34 18.18
C ARG A 194 -4.38 6.10 17.18
N HIS A 195 -4.23 4.86 16.71
CA HIS A 195 -3.07 4.45 15.91
C HIS A 195 -3.19 4.85 14.43
N THR A 196 -4.41 4.97 13.90
CA THR A 196 -4.67 5.45 12.53
C THR A 196 -4.75 6.98 12.45
N SER A 197 -5.15 7.64 13.55
CA SER A 197 -5.55 9.06 13.61
C SER A 197 -6.78 9.40 12.77
N TYR A 198 -7.59 8.41 12.41
CA TYR A 198 -8.86 8.59 11.70
C TYR A 198 -10.03 8.16 12.58
N SER A 199 -11.10 8.94 12.55
CA SER A 199 -12.40 8.55 13.08
C SER A 199 -13.11 7.60 12.12
N GLU A 200 -14.17 6.92 12.58
CA GLU A 200 -15.00 6.07 11.72
C GLU A 200 -15.61 6.88 10.56
N SER A 201 -16.02 8.12 10.80
CA SER A 201 -16.53 9.02 9.77
C SER A 201 -15.50 9.43 8.72
N ASP A 202 -14.21 9.37 9.03
CA ASP A 202 -13.16 9.70 8.06
C ASP A 202 -12.90 8.57 7.06
N VAL A 203 -13.27 7.32 7.42
CA VAL A 203 -13.01 6.10 6.62
C VAL A 203 -14.27 5.55 5.94
N LEU A 204 -15.44 6.17 6.17
CA LEU A 204 -16.72 5.92 5.51
C LEU A 204 -16.80 6.62 4.15
#